data_AF-A0A9W9YX42-F1
#
_entry.id   AF-A0A9W9YX42-F1
#
_cell.length_a   1.000
_cell.length_b   1.000
_cell.length_c   1.000
_cell.angle_alpha   90.00
_cell.angle_beta   90.00
_cell.angle_gamma   90.00
#
_symmetry.space_group_name_H-M   'P 1'
#
loop_
_entity.id
_entity.type
_entity.pdbx_description
1 polymer ?
#
loop_
_entity_poly.entity_id
_entity_poly.type
_entity_poly.pdbx_seq_one_letter_code
_entity_poly.pdbx_strand_id
1 'polypeptide(L)'
;IVNDNSPELRDKVVLDVNWLTSHIFGIALAPANFPRSLRSDRASGMVEKRELQNTFPECPLEQLIELFVRFEVCLPYDEHYLICDNYLFPSHLEQDRTNLDDVWPRFDDGLCVVGRIVECTNKMDSLPGSFFPKFQIRLLRRFGHMSPVWYGGIKIADDAVEILATLSSSLKSCEFLRMGPKGCEERCYASMKFIESLRDGLLDEVAGGVEFIHKALSIKMLHHKKFEGYSLKEVDELLHEVGPDASVVLEKCGIREMAVEVMYCGIRRYVHPLDHISHLTMRERKS
;
A
#
# COMPACT_ATOMS: atom_id res chain seq x y z
N ILE A 1 30.21 21.70 -4.02
CA ILE A 1 29.97 22.20 -2.64
C ILE A 1 29.88 23.72 -2.73
N VAL A 2 28.68 24.30 -2.60
CA VAL A 2 28.49 25.76 -2.56
C VAL A 2 28.50 26.14 -1.08
N ASN A 3 29.39 27.06 -0.71
CA ASN A 3 29.68 27.40 0.69
C ASN A 3 28.79 28.58 1.11
N ASP A 4 27.63 28.30 1.69
CA ASP A 4 26.73 29.31 2.25
C ASP A 4 26.87 29.31 3.78
N ASN A 5 27.33 30.43 4.34
CA ASN A 5 27.82 30.55 5.73
C ASN A 5 26.72 30.87 6.75
N SER A 6 25.44 30.57 6.46
CA SER A 6 24.38 30.80 7.44
C SER A 6 24.54 29.84 8.64
N PRO A 7 24.33 30.32 9.88
CA PRO A 7 24.56 29.53 11.10
C PRO A 7 23.66 28.31 11.22
N GLU A 8 22.54 28.26 10.49
CA GLU A 8 21.63 27.11 10.42
C GLU A 8 22.07 26.00 9.46
N LEU A 9 23.10 26.24 8.64
CA LEU A 9 23.65 25.31 7.64
C LEU A 9 25.00 24.70 8.02
N ARG A 10 25.61 25.12 9.15
CA ARG A 10 26.97 24.69 9.53
C ARG A 10 27.12 23.19 9.77
N ASP A 11 26.04 22.51 10.12
CA ASP A 11 26.00 21.04 10.30
C ASP A 11 25.21 20.32 9.18
N LYS A 12 24.86 21.02 8.10
CA LYS A 12 24.07 20.47 6.99
C LYS A 12 24.99 20.06 5.84
N VAL A 13 25.07 18.76 5.57
CA VAL A 13 25.72 18.23 4.37
C VAL A 13 24.80 18.41 3.18
N VAL A 14 25.23 19.19 2.19
CA VAL A 14 24.50 19.34 0.91
C VAL A 14 24.99 18.27 -0.05
N LEU A 15 24.11 17.33 -0.39
CA LEU A 15 24.39 16.27 -1.37
C LEU A 15 24.18 16.80 -2.79
N ASP A 16 25.06 16.43 -3.71
CA ASP A 16 24.89 16.73 -5.13
C ASP A 16 23.75 15.89 -5.71
N VAL A 17 22.75 16.55 -6.33
CA VAL A 17 21.55 15.89 -6.84
C VAL A 17 21.86 14.95 -8.00
N ASN A 18 22.81 15.31 -8.86
CA ASN A 18 23.17 14.46 -9.99
C ASN A 18 23.87 13.21 -9.50
N TRP A 19 24.79 13.34 -8.55
CA TRP A 19 25.43 12.22 -7.88
C TRP A 19 24.39 11.33 -7.20
N LEU A 20 23.48 11.92 -6.42
CA LEU A 20 22.44 11.18 -5.70
C LEU A 20 21.51 10.41 -6.64
N THR A 21 21.08 11.02 -7.74
CA THR A 21 20.13 10.40 -8.68
C THR A 21 20.79 9.34 -9.56
N SER A 22 21.98 9.59 -10.09
CA SER A 22 22.64 8.68 -11.04
C SER A 22 23.54 7.64 -10.38
N HIS A 23 24.28 8.00 -9.33
CA HIS A 23 25.27 7.15 -8.70
C HIS A 23 24.75 6.46 -7.43
N ILE A 24 23.64 6.91 -6.85
CA ILE A 24 23.03 6.26 -5.69
C ILE A 24 21.69 5.63 -6.07
N PHE A 25 20.64 6.42 -6.32
CA PHE A 25 19.30 5.88 -6.58
C PHE A 25 19.19 5.13 -7.90
N GLY A 26 19.81 5.63 -8.99
CA GLY A 26 19.79 4.96 -10.29
C GLY A 26 20.42 3.57 -10.22
N ILE A 27 21.51 3.43 -9.47
CA ILE A 27 22.15 2.13 -9.23
C ILE A 27 21.29 1.27 -8.32
N ALA A 28 20.80 1.84 -7.21
CA ALA A 28 20.04 1.13 -6.18
C ALA A 28 18.69 0.60 -6.67
N LEU A 29 18.03 1.31 -7.60
CA LEU A 29 16.72 0.94 -8.14
C LEU A 29 16.82 0.00 -9.36
N ALA A 30 18.02 -0.27 -9.87
CA ALA A 30 18.24 -1.14 -11.00
C ALA A 30 18.55 -2.58 -10.51
N PRO A 31 17.62 -3.54 -10.67
CA PRO A 31 17.79 -4.90 -10.12
C PRO A 31 19.03 -5.63 -10.64
N ALA A 32 19.50 -5.29 -11.85
CA ALA A 32 20.68 -5.88 -12.47
C ALA A 32 21.97 -5.66 -11.67
N ASN A 33 22.04 -4.59 -10.86
CA ASN A 33 23.20 -4.29 -10.03
C ASN A 33 23.26 -5.12 -8.74
N PHE A 34 22.20 -5.91 -8.48
CA PHE A 34 22.11 -6.84 -7.35
C PHE A 34 21.88 -8.27 -7.91
N PRO A 35 22.90 -8.88 -8.53
CA PRO A 35 22.74 -10.13 -9.26
C PRO A 35 22.14 -11.24 -8.38
N ARG A 36 21.01 -11.78 -8.84
CA ARG A 36 20.21 -12.81 -8.17
C ARG A 36 20.85 -14.21 -8.17
N SER A 37 22.02 -14.38 -8.79
CA SER A 37 22.58 -15.66 -9.26
C SER A 37 22.95 -16.67 -8.15
N LEU A 38 22.70 -16.36 -6.88
CA LEU A 38 22.89 -17.27 -5.73
C LEU A 38 21.62 -17.47 -4.87
N ARG A 39 20.46 -16.96 -5.31
CA ARG A 39 19.27 -16.78 -4.44
C ARG A 39 18.14 -17.75 -4.76
N SER A 40 18.29 -19.02 -4.41
CA SER A 40 17.21 -20.03 -4.51
C SER A 40 16.25 -20.03 -3.31
N ASP A 41 16.57 -19.35 -2.21
CA ASP A 41 15.92 -19.57 -0.90
C ASP A 41 15.30 -18.32 -0.25
N ARG A 42 15.25 -17.16 -0.94
CA ARG A 42 14.70 -15.91 -0.34
C ARG A 42 13.56 -15.32 -1.16
N ALA A 43 12.66 -14.64 -0.46
CA ALA A 43 11.64 -13.78 -1.05
C ALA A 43 12.33 -12.86 -2.08
N SER A 44 11.70 -12.67 -3.25
CA SER A 44 12.26 -11.82 -4.29
C SER A 44 12.41 -10.39 -3.73
N GLY A 45 13.40 -9.63 -4.19
CA GLY A 45 13.61 -8.24 -3.74
C GLY A 45 14.40 -8.03 -2.44
N MET A 46 14.85 -9.08 -1.74
CA MET A 46 15.77 -8.95 -0.60
C MET A 46 17.21 -8.69 -1.05
N VAL A 47 17.85 -7.66 -0.51
CA VAL A 47 19.25 -7.28 -0.76
C VAL A 47 20.05 -7.40 0.54
N GLU A 48 21.19 -8.08 0.50
CA GLU A 48 22.03 -8.26 1.68
C GLU A 48 22.96 -7.08 1.90
N LYS A 49 23.33 -6.86 3.17
CA LYS A 49 24.31 -5.85 3.58
C LYS A 49 25.61 -5.89 2.76
N ARG A 50 26.16 -7.09 2.53
CA ARG A 50 27.39 -7.27 1.75
C ARG A 50 27.24 -6.82 0.29
N GLU A 51 26.05 -6.95 -0.27
CA GLU A 51 25.78 -6.56 -1.66
C GLU A 51 25.73 -5.04 -1.76
N LEU A 52 25.11 -4.37 -0.79
CA LEU A 52 25.16 -2.91 -0.69
C LEU A 52 26.60 -2.40 -0.58
N GLN A 53 27.43 -3.04 0.25
CA GLN A 53 28.85 -2.67 0.40
C GLN A 53 29.66 -2.87 -0.89
N ASN A 54 29.39 -3.97 -1.61
CA ASN A 54 30.08 -4.25 -2.87
C ASN A 54 29.63 -3.31 -4.00
N THR A 55 28.35 -2.95 -4.04
CA THR A 55 27.79 -2.04 -5.05
C THR A 55 28.18 -0.59 -4.79
N PHE A 56 28.31 -0.19 -3.52
CA PHE A 56 28.67 1.17 -3.11
C PHE A 56 29.91 1.20 -2.20
N PRO A 57 31.10 0.78 -2.68
CA PRO A 57 32.29 0.62 -1.86
C PRO A 57 32.83 1.96 -1.30
N GLU A 58 32.52 3.07 -1.98
CA GLU A 58 32.97 4.41 -1.59
C GLU A 58 32.03 5.10 -0.58
N CYS A 59 30.88 4.51 -0.28
CA CYS A 59 29.86 5.11 0.59
C CYS A 59 29.89 4.48 1.99
N PRO A 60 29.86 5.29 3.07
CA PRO A 60 29.59 4.78 4.40
C PRO A 60 28.23 4.09 4.44
N LEU A 61 28.23 2.79 4.73
CA LEU A 61 27.03 1.95 4.62
C LEU A 61 25.86 2.46 5.48
N GLU A 62 26.12 2.90 6.71
CA GLU A 62 25.08 3.38 7.63
C GLU A 62 24.35 4.62 7.07
N GLN A 63 25.09 5.56 6.50
CA GLN A 63 24.53 6.77 5.87
C GLN A 63 23.74 6.40 4.61
N LEU A 64 24.24 5.44 3.83
CA LEU A 64 23.56 4.94 2.64
C LEU A 64 22.22 4.27 2.99
N ILE A 65 22.19 3.45 4.05
CA ILE A 65 20.97 2.83 4.55
C ILE A 65 20.01 3.90 5.06
N GLU A 66 20.47 4.84 5.88
CA GLU A 66 19.63 5.92 6.40
C GLU A 66 18.96 6.68 5.25
N LEU A 67 19.73 6.99 4.20
CA LEU A 67 19.23 7.62 2.98
C LEU A 67 18.15 6.76 2.31
N PHE A 68 18.40 5.47 2.04
CA PHE A 68 17.41 4.60 1.39
C PHE A 68 16.14 4.42 2.23
N VAL A 69 16.26 4.33 3.54
CA VAL A 69 15.13 4.23 4.48
C VAL A 69 14.32 5.51 4.50
N ARG A 70 14.98 6.67 4.49
CA ARG A 70 14.37 8.00 4.50
C ARG A 70 13.64 8.32 3.19
N PHE A 71 14.19 7.89 2.06
CA PHE A 71 13.53 8.01 0.75
C PHE A 71 12.53 6.89 0.47
N GLU A 72 12.37 5.93 1.39
CA GLU A 72 11.47 4.78 1.26
C GLU A 72 11.77 3.95 0.00
N VAL A 73 13.05 3.74 -0.25
CA VAL A 73 13.54 2.84 -1.31
C VAL A 73 13.65 1.41 -0.79
N CYS A 74 14.04 1.27 0.49
CA CYS A 74 14.12 -0.02 1.14
C CYS A 74 13.55 -0.01 2.56
N LEU A 75 13.32 -1.22 3.06
CA LEU A 75 12.92 -1.49 4.43
C LEU A 75 13.96 -2.41 5.07
N PRO A 76 14.58 -2.03 6.20
CA PRO A 76 15.40 -2.95 6.99
C PRO A 76 14.51 -4.12 7.40
N TYR A 77 14.93 -5.33 7.05
CA TYR A 77 14.16 -6.55 7.25
C TYR A 77 14.86 -7.35 8.33
N ASP A 78 14.40 -7.14 9.56
CA ASP A 78 14.87 -7.88 10.73
C ASP A 78 13.69 -8.65 11.34
N GLU A 79 13.89 -9.95 11.52
CA GLU A 79 12.93 -10.80 12.20
C GLU A 79 13.41 -11.22 13.61
N HIS A 80 14.72 -11.14 13.92
CA HIS A 80 15.27 -11.85 15.09
C HIS A 80 16.55 -11.28 15.73
N TYR A 81 17.30 -10.37 15.12
CA TYR A 81 18.61 -9.95 15.63
C TYR A 81 18.79 -8.45 15.56
N LEU A 82 19.22 -7.83 16.67
CA LEU A 82 19.53 -6.40 16.86
C LEU A 82 20.49 -5.76 15.81
N ILE A 83 20.91 -6.50 14.78
CA ILE A 83 21.71 -6.08 13.63
C ILE A 83 20.99 -6.52 12.34
N CYS A 84 20.57 -5.56 11.52
CA CYS A 84 19.89 -5.80 10.27
C CYS A 84 20.87 -6.15 9.12
N ASP A 85 20.84 -7.39 8.65
CA ASP A 85 21.69 -7.86 7.54
C ASP A 85 20.97 -7.93 6.19
N ASN A 86 19.64 -7.77 6.18
CA ASN A 86 18.82 -7.85 4.97
C ASN A 86 17.93 -6.62 4.81
N TYR A 87 17.78 -6.17 3.58
CA TYR A 87 17.00 -4.99 3.23
C TYR A 87 16.04 -5.37 2.11
N LEU A 88 14.75 -5.19 2.34
CA LEU A 88 13.73 -5.41 1.32
C LEU A 88 13.66 -4.19 0.40
N PHE A 89 13.87 -4.41 -0.89
CA PHE A 89 13.65 -3.42 -1.95
C PHE A 89 12.39 -3.84 -2.74
N PRO A 90 11.22 -3.23 -2.47
CA PRO A 90 9.98 -3.68 -3.11
C PRO A 90 9.99 -3.49 -4.64
N SER A 91 10.73 -2.50 -5.15
CA SER A 91 10.94 -2.32 -6.59
C SER A 91 11.66 -3.49 -7.27
N HIS A 92 12.35 -4.34 -6.49
CA HIS A 92 13.09 -5.51 -6.99
C HIS A 92 12.30 -6.82 -6.88
N LEU A 93 11.08 -6.76 -6.31
CA LEU A 93 10.19 -7.90 -6.23
C LEU A 93 9.87 -8.43 -7.64
N GLU A 94 9.63 -9.73 -7.73
CA GLU A 94 9.24 -10.35 -8.99
C GLU A 94 7.78 -10.07 -9.31
N GLN A 95 7.49 -9.94 -10.61
CA GLN A 95 6.14 -9.69 -11.12
C GLN A 95 5.22 -10.91 -10.98
N ASP A 96 5.76 -12.13 -11.14
CA ASP A 96 4.94 -13.33 -11.39
C ASP A 96 4.86 -14.33 -10.22
N ARG A 97 5.25 -13.95 -9.00
CA ARG A 97 5.47 -14.96 -7.96
C ARG A 97 4.20 -15.49 -7.28
N THR A 98 3.03 -14.96 -7.58
CA THR A 98 1.80 -15.38 -6.89
C THR A 98 0.64 -15.37 -7.86
N ASN A 99 0.12 -16.56 -8.19
CA ASN A 99 -1.20 -16.63 -8.79
C ASN A 99 -2.15 -15.98 -7.78
N LEU A 100 -2.93 -14.99 -8.22
CA LEU A 100 -3.90 -14.31 -7.35
C LEU A 100 -4.72 -15.37 -6.59
N ASP A 101 -4.98 -16.53 -7.19
CA ASP A 101 -5.63 -17.69 -6.58
C ASP A 101 -5.05 -18.16 -5.24
N ASP A 102 -3.74 -18.05 -5.02
CA ASP A 102 -3.08 -18.55 -3.81
C ASP A 102 -3.22 -17.59 -2.62
N VAL A 103 -3.34 -16.28 -2.91
CA VAL A 103 -3.52 -15.23 -1.90
C VAL A 103 -4.95 -14.73 -1.81
N TRP A 104 -5.78 -15.06 -2.82
CA TRP A 104 -7.17 -14.66 -2.85
C TRP A 104 -7.91 -15.31 -1.70
N PRO A 105 -8.69 -14.53 -0.94
CA PRO A 105 -9.55 -15.08 0.08
C PRO A 105 -10.51 -16.12 -0.47
N ARG A 106 -10.79 -17.13 0.36
CA ARG A 106 -11.92 -18.01 0.14
C ARG A 106 -13.15 -17.33 0.73
N PHE A 107 -13.98 -16.76 -0.14
CA PHE A 107 -15.21 -16.13 0.29
C PHE A 107 -16.20 -17.19 0.81
N ASP A 108 -16.67 -16.99 2.03
CA ASP A 108 -17.77 -17.74 2.64
C ASP A 108 -18.76 -16.76 3.31
N ASP A 109 -19.93 -17.26 3.73
CA ASP A 109 -20.99 -16.46 4.36
C ASP A 109 -20.60 -15.96 5.79
N GLY A 110 -19.47 -16.41 6.31
CA GLY A 110 -18.93 -16.06 7.61
C GLY A 110 -17.96 -14.88 7.58
N LEU A 111 -17.69 -14.29 6.42
CA LEU A 111 -16.76 -13.16 6.28
C LEU A 111 -17.48 -11.82 6.14
N CYS A 112 -16.94 -10.80 6.81
CA CYS A 112 -17.23 -9.41 6.50
C CYS A 112 -16.13 -8.87 5.58
N VAL A 113 -16.54 -8.16 4.53
CA VAL A 113 -15.63 -7.70 3.47
C VAL A 113 -15.91 -6.25 3.15
N VAL A 114 -14.84 -5.48 2.96
CA VAL A 114 -14.92 -4.11 2.44
C VAL A 114 -13.73 -3.87 1.52
N GLY A 115 -13.97 -3.18 0.42
CA GLY A 115 -12.92 -2.91 -0.55
C GLY A 115 -13.00 -1.52 -1.16
N ARG A 116 -11.85 -1.05 -1.63
CA ARG A 116 -11.65 0.25 -2.28
C ARG A 116 -10.83 0.11 -3.54
N ILE A 117 -11.15 0.93 -4.53
CA ILE A 117 -10.32 1.16 -5.71
C ILE A 117 -9.98 2.63 -5.74
N VAL A 118 -8.74 2.94 -6.07
CA VAL A 118 -8.37 4.24 -6.62
C VAL A 118 -7.87 4.04 -8.03
N GLU A 119 -8.44 4.79 -8.96
CA GLU A 119 -8.07 4.74 -10.37
C GLU A 119 -7.78 6.14 -10.91
N CYS A 120 -6.86 6.25 -11.87
CA CYS A 120 -6.64 7.49 -12.59
C CYS A 120 -7.89 7.85 -13.42
N THR A 121 -8.33 9.11 -13.32
CA THR A 121 -9.48 9.65 -14.07
C THR A 121 -9.22 9.61 -15.57
N ASN A 122 -8.03 10.05 -15.97
CA ASN A 122 -7.59 10.03 -17.35
C ASN A 122 -7.00 8.65 -17.70
N LYS A 123 -7.49 8.06 -18.78
CA LYS A 123 -7.02 6.75 -19.26
C LYS A 123 -5.57 6.75 -19.72
N MET A 124 -4.99 7.91 -19.99
CA MET A 124 -3.59 8.04 -20.40
C MET A 124 -2.64 8.17 -19.19
N ASP A 125 -3.16 8.48 -18.01
CA ASP A 125 -2.36 8.63 -16.81
C ASP A 125 -2.10 7.26 -16.16
N SER A 126 -1.01 7.19 -15.39
CA SER A 126 -0.64 6.04 -14.59
C SER A 126 -0.14 6.47 -13.22
N LEU A 127 -0.27 5.59 -12.24
CA LEU A 127 0.34 5.74 -10.94
C LEU A 127 1.86 5.77 -11.10
N PRO A 128 2.56 6.70 -10.42
CA PRO A 128 4.01 6.75 -10.43
C PRO A 128 4.61 5.41 -9.99
N GLY A 129 5.70 4.97 -10.65
CA GLY A 129 6.34 3.69 -10.35
C GLY A 129 6.86 3.56 -8.91
N SER A 130 7.05 4.68 -8.21
CA SER A 130 7.45 4.73 -6.80
C SER A 130 6.27 4.60 -5.82
N PHE A 131 5.03 4.80 -6.27
CA PHE A 131 3.84 4.81 -5.41
C PHE A 131 3.69 3.48 -4.66
N PHE A 132 3.59 2.37 -5.39
CA PHE A 132 3.27 1.09 -4.76
C PHE A 132 4.43 0.53 -3.89
N PRO A 133 5.71 0.63 -4.29
CA PRO A 133 6.83 0.29 -3.41
C PRO A 133 6.84 1.05 -2.09
N LYS A 134 6.61 2.37 -2.12
CA LYS A 134 6.50 3.21 -0.91
C LYS A 134 5.31 2.78 -0.06
N PHE A 135 4.18 2.51 -0.70
CA PHE A 135 2.97 2.03 -0.03
C PHE A 135 3.22 0.70 0.71
N GLN A 136 3.87 -0.26 0.05
CA GLN A 136 4.25 -1.55 0.67
C GLN A 136 5.17 -1.34 1.88
N ILE A 137 6.19 -0.47 1.77
CA ILE A 137 7.09 -0.15 2.90
C ILE A 137 6.32 0.40 4.09
N ARG A 138 5.42 1.36 3.87
CA ARG A 138 4.64 1.97 4.96
C ARG A 138 3.69 0.96 5.60
N LEU A 139 3.06 0.08 4.83
CA LEU A 139 2.24 -0.99 5.36
C LEU A 139 3.05 -1.99 6.18
N LEU A 140 4.20 -2.46 5.68
CA LEU A 140 5.07 -3.39 6.39
C LEU A 140 5.64 -2.78 7.68
N ARG A 141 5.99 -1.49 7.68
CA ARG A 141 6.38 -0.76 8.90
C ARG A 141 5.26 -0.75 9.94
N ARG A 142 4.00 -0.63 9.51
CA ARG A 142 2.85 -0.54 10.41
C ARG A 142 2.41 -1.89 10.97
N PHE A 143 2.40 -2.93 10.14
CA PHE A 143 1.80 -4.22 10.48
C PHE A 143 2.82 -5.34 10.73
N GLY A 144 4.08 -5.16 10.32
CA GLY A 144 5.18 -6.10 10.51
C GLY A 144 5.66 -6.75 9.21
N HIS A 145 6.85 -7.36 9.28
CA HIS A 145 7.60 -7.86 8.12
C HIS A 145 7.20 -9.27 7.63
N MET A 146 6.43 -10.03 8.42
CA MET A 146 6.06 -11.44 8.13
C MET A 146 5.02 -11.62 7.01
N SER A 147 4.73 -10.57 6.25
CA SER A 147 3.62 -10.53 5.31
C SER A 147 4.08 -10.87 3.88
N PRO A 148 3.40 -11.77 3.15
CA PRO A 148 3.72 -12.03 1.75
C PRO A 148 3.59 -10.77 0.89
N VAL A 149 4.62 -10.48 0.11
CA VAL A 149 4.77 -9.28 -0.73
C VAL A 149 5.34 -9.64 -2.10
N TRP A 150 4.85 -9.02 -3.16
CA TRP A 150 5.30 -9.18 -4.55
C TRP A 150 5.20 -7.85 -5.29
N TYR A 151 5.72 -7.74 -6.52
CA TYR A 151 5.85 -6.43 -7.18
C TYR A 151 4.53 -5.64 -7.28
N GLY A 152 3.44 -6.35 -7.59
CA GLY A 152 2.11 -5.77 -7.75
C GLY A 152 1.16 -6.02 -6.59
N GLY A 153 1.63 -6.47 -5.42
CA GLY A 153 0.73 -6.66 -4.30
C GLY A 153 1.36 -7.03 -2.97
N ILE A 154 0.52 -7.03 -1.95
CA ILE A 154 0.89 -7.37 -0.57
C ILE A 154 -0.33 -7.92 0.15
N LYS A 155 -0.14 -9.00 0.93
CA LYS A 155 -1.15 -9.53 1.84
C LYS A 155 -0.64 -9.50 3.26
N ILE A 156 -1.41 -8.90 4.17
CA ILE A 156 -1.04 -8.67 5.57
C ILE A 156 -2.10 -9.25 6.47
N ALA A 157 -1.69 -9.93 7.53
CA ALA A 157 -2.57 -10.32 8.63
C ALA A 157 -2.43 -9.33 9.79
N ASP A 158 -3.53 -8.70 10.18
CA ASP A 158 -3.66 -7.83 11.35
C ASP A 158 -4.66 -8.46 12.33
N ASP A 159 -4.14 -9.39 13.14
CA ASP A 159 -4.89 -10.17 14.12
C ASP A 159 -6.02 -10.99 13.45
N ALA A 160 -7.29 -10.60 13.63
CA ALA A 160 -8.45 -11.24 13.02
C ALA A 160 -8.80 -10.71 11.62
N VAL A 161 -8.10 -9.68 11.11
CA VAL A 161 -8.43 -9.03 9.84
C VAL A 161 -7.28 -9.17 8.86
N GLU A 162 -7.56 -9.64 7.66
CA GLU A 162 -6.61 -9.69 6.54
C GLU A 162 -6.73 -8.45 5.66
N ILE A 163 -5.60 -8.04 5.09
CA ILE A 163 -5.45 -6.99 4.08
C ILE A 163 -4.94 -7.65 2.82
N LEU A 164 -5.53 -7.34 1.70
CA LEU A 164 -4.94 -7.57 0.39
C LEU A 164 -4.92 -6.25 -0.35
N ALA A 165 -3.74 -5.80 -0.77
CA ALA A 165 -3.59 -4.64 -1.63
C ALA A 165 -2.92 -5.08 -2.92
N THR A 166 -3.48 -4.64 -4.05
CA THR A 166 -2.99 -4.97 -5.39
C THR A 166 -2.83 -3.72 -6.23
N LEU A 167 -1.95 -3.83 -7.21
CA LEU A 167 -1.72 -2.83 -8.24
C LEU A 167 -2.07 -3.46 -9.58
N SER A 168 -2.93 -2.79 -10.35
CA SER A 168 -3.24 -3.23 -11.70
C SER A 168 -1.99 -3.31 -12.57
N SER A 169 -1.95 -4.26 -13.50
CA SER A 169 -0.82 -4.41 -14.45
C SER A 169 -0.59 -3.18 -15.31
N SER A 170 -1.65 -2.41 -15.57
CA SER A 170 -1.57 -1.14 -16.31
C SER A 170 -1.10 0.05 -15.47
N LEU A 171 -0.89 -0.14 -14.16
CA LEU A 171 -0.58 0.90 -13.17
C LEU A 171 -1.65 2.00 -13.08
N LYS A 172 -2.87 1.75 -13.56
CA LYS A 172 -3.94 2.76 -13.57
C LYS A 172 -4.79 2.76 -12.32
N SER A 173 -4.83 1.62 -11.64
CA SER A 173 -5.58 1.44 -10.41
C SER A 173 -4.79 0.68 -9.35
N CYS A 174 -5.13 1.01 -8.11
CA CYS A 174 -4.70 0.30 -6.92
C CYS A 174 -5.93 -0.10 -6.12
N GLU A 175 -6.01 -1.37 -5.76
CA GLU A 175 -7.16 -1.98 -5.11
C GLU A 175 -6.81 -2.48 -3.72
N PHE A 176 -7.73 -2.30 -2.78
CA PHE A 176 -7.55 -2.67 -1.39
C PHE A 176 -8.75 -3.46 -0.92
N LEU A 177 -8.50 -4.54 -0.20
CA LEU A 177 -9.49 -5.44 0.32
C LEU A 177 -9.18 -5.70 1.79
N ARG A 178 -10.18 -5.52 2.65
CA ARG A 178 -10.14 -5.92 4.07
C ARG A 178 -11.20 -6.96 4.33
N MET A 179 -10.80 -7.99 5.07
CA MET A 179 -11.65 -9.13 5.37
C MET A 179 -11.42 -9.61 6.79
N GLY A 180 -12.48 -10.02 7.44
CA GLY A 180 -12.39 -10.67 8.74
C GLY A 180 -13.63 -11.51 9.01
N PRO A 181 -13.64 -12.30 10.09
CA PRO A 181 -14.83 -12.99 10.53
C PRO A 181 -15.98 -12.01 10.74
N LYS A 182 -17.21 -12.46 10.50
CA LYS A 182 -18.43 -11.73 10.86
C LYS A 182 -18.38 -11.30 12.33
N GLY A 183 -18.79 -10.07 12.63
CA GLY A 183 -18.59 -9.43 13.93
C GLY A 183 -17.31 -8.56 14.01
N CYS A 184 -16.45 -8.58 12.99
CA CYS A 184 -15.27 -7.72 12.90
C CYS A 184 -15.46 -6.50 11.97
N GLU A 185 -16.70 -6.18 11.58
CA GLU A 185 -17.02 -5.16 10.58
C GLU A 185 -16.38 -3.81 10.93
N GLU A 186 -16.49 -3.38 12.20
CA GLU A 186 -15.92 -2.12 12.68
C GLU A 186 -14.40 -2.06 12.52
N ARG A 187 -13.74 -3.18 12.80
CA ARG A 187 -12.28 -3.28 12.66
C ARG A 187 -11.88 -3.28 11.20
N CYS A 188 -12.62 -4.00 10.34
CA CYS A 188 -12.42 -3.98 8.89
C CYS A 188 -12.56 -2.56 8.34
N TYR A 189 -13.62 -1.84 8.73
CA TYR A 189 -13.87 -0.47 8.32
C TYR A 189 -12.81 0.51 8.84
N ALA A 190 -12.51 0.51 10.14
CA ALA A 190 -11.51 1.39 10.73
C ALA A 190 -10.12 1.20 10.10
N SER A 191 -9.76 -0.06 9.83
CA SER A 191 -8.49 -0.36 9.18
C SER A 191 -8.48 0.00 7.70
N MET A 192 -9.62 -0.07 7.01
CA MET A 192 -9.76 0.46 5.65
C MET A 192 -9.55 1.98 5.64
N LYS A 193 -10.17 2.73 6.56
CA LYS A 193 -9.97 4.18 6.68
C LYS A 193 -8.50 4.55 6.90
N PHE A 194 -7.77 3.79 7.71
CA PHE A 194 -6.33 3.98 7.90
C PHE A 194 -5.55 3.78 6.59
N ILE A 195 -5.86 2.72 5.84
CA ILE A 195 -5.22 2.44 4.54
C ILE A 195 -5.53 3.55 3.53
N GLU A 196 -6.78 4.02 3.47
CA GLU A 196 -7.18 5.15 2.62
C GLU A 196 -6.35 6.39 2.94
N SER A 197 -6.22 6.75 4.23
CA SER A 197 -5.42 7.90 4.65
C SER A 197 -3.95 7.75 4.26
N LEU A 198 -3.36 6.56 4.41
CA LEU A 198 -1.98 6.27 4.05
C LEU A 198 -1.77 6.35 2.53
N ARG A 199 -2.71 5.81 1.76
CA ARG A 199 -2.74 5.85 0.29
C ARG A 199 -2.85 7.29 -0.20
N ASP A 200 -3.83 8.04 0.28
CA ASP A 200 -4.13 9.40 -0.20
C ASP A 200 -2.97 10.34 0.11
N GLY A 201 -2.43 10.29 1.33
CA GLY A 201 -1.25 11.08 1.68
C GLY A 201 -0.01 10.71 0.85
N LEU A 202 0.09 9.48 0.35
CA LEU A 202 1.15 9.08 -0.55
C LEU A 202 0.90 9.54 -1.99
N LEU A 203 -0.34 9.47 -2.47
CA LEU A 203 -0.71 10.01 -3.79
C LEU A 203 -0.42 11.51 -3.86
N ASP A 204 -0.76 12.26 -2.80
CA ASP A 204 -0.44 13.69 -2.69
C ASP A 204 1.08 13.97 -2.74
N GLU A 205 1.90 13.06 -2.19
CA GLU A 205 3.36 13.18 -2.21
C GLU A 205 3.95 12.90 -3.60
N VAL A 206 3.50 11.85 -4.29
CA VAL A 206 4.22 11.31 -5.46
C VAL A 206 3.51 11.54 -6.79
N ALA A 207 2.21 11.81 -6.80
CA ALA A 207 1.37 11.87 -8.00
C ALA A 207 0.81 13.27 -8.27
N GLY A 208 1.65 14.30 -8.08
CA GLY A 208 1.28 15.69 -8.35
C GLY A 208 0.74 15.88 -9.77
N GLY A 209 -0.48 16.42 -9.88
CA GLY A 209 -1.13 16.69 -11.16
C GLY A 209 -1.94 15.53 -11.75
N VAL A 210 -2.00 14.38 -11.07
CA VAL A 210 -2.87 13.26 -11.47
C VAL A 210 -4.19 13.35 -10.71
N GLU A 211 -5.31 13.24 -11.43
CA GLU A 211 -6.64 13.20 -10.82
C GLU A 211 -7.11 11.76 -10.62
N PHE A 212 -7.71 11.49 -9.46
CA PHE A 212 -8.12 10.15 -9.07
C PHE A 212 -9.63 10.03 -8.82
N ILE A 213 -10.18 8.88 -9.20
CA ILE A 213 -11.54 8.46 -8.84
C ILE A 213 -11.44 7.40 -7.75
N HIS A 214 -12.21 7.58 -6.70
CA HIS A 214 -12.31 6.61 -5.61
C HIS A 214 -13.61 5.81 -5.75
N LYS A 215 -13.52 4.49 -5.61
CA LYS A 215 -14.67 3.58 -5.69
C LYS A 215 -14.75 2.64 -4.50
N ALA A 216 -15.97 2.27 -4.10
CA ALA A 216 -16.22 1.12 -3.25
C ALA A 216 -16.27 -0.14 -4.12
N LEU A 217 -15.51 -1.18 -3.76
CA LEU A 217 -15.55 -2.46 -4.48
C LEU A 217 -16.92 -3.13 -4.33
N SER A 218 -17.40 -3.72 -5.42
CA SER A 218 -18.56 -4.62 -5.38
C SER A 218 -18.15 -5.93 -4.71
N ILE A 219 -18.86 -6.30 -3.64
CA ILE A 219 -18.61 -7.55 -2.91
C ILE A 219 -18.89 -8.73 -3.84
N LYS A 220 -19.99 -8.67 -4.60
CA LYS A 220 -20.35 -9.70 -5.59
C LYS A 220 -19.31 -9.84 -6.72
N MET A 221 -18.67 -8.76 -7.16
CA MET A 221 -17.60 -8.86 -8.17
C MET A 221 -16.31 -9.47 -7.59
N LEU A 222 -16.04 -9.25 -6.30
CA LEU A 222 -14.89 -9.86 -5.62
C LEU A 222 -14.99 -11.39 -5.52
N HIS A 223 -16.21 -11.95 -5.37
CA HIS A 223 -16.41 -13.41 -5.48
C HIS A 223 -15.95 -13.97 -6.84
N HIS A 224 -15.94 -13.14 -7.89
CA HIS A 224 -15.48 -13.49 -9.23
C HIS A 224 -14.04 -13.04 -9.51
N LYS A 225 -13.29 -12.63 -8.48
CA LYS A 225 -11.92 -12.10 -8.60
C LYS A 225 -11.81 -10.89 -9.53
N LYS A 226 -12.86 -10.07 -9.59
CA LYS A 226 -12.91 -8.86 -10.40
C LYS A 226 -12.92 -7.63 -9.52
N PHE A 227 -12.10 -6.66 -9.90
CA PHE A 227 -12.04 -5.36 -9.26
C PHE A 227 -12.92 -4.37 -10.01
N GLU A 228 -14.21 -4.38 -9.71
CA GLU A 228 -15.17 -3.38 -10.17
C GLU A 228 -15.96 -2.85 -8.98
N GLY A 229 -16.48 -1.64 -9.12
CA GLY A 229 -17.07 -0.94 -7.99
C GLY A 229 -17.84 0.31 -8.37
N TYR A 230 -18.41 0.93 -7.35
CA TYR A 230 -19.28 2.10 -7.40
C TYR A 230 -18.49 3.35 -7.03
N SER A 231 -18.77 4.50 -7.65
CA SER A 231 -18.17 5.76 -7.22
C SER A 231 -18.46 6.01 -5.73
N LEU A 232 -17.43 6.28 -4.92
CA LEU A 232 -17.63 6.57 -3.50
C LEU A 232 -18.54 7.79 -3.31
N LYS A 233 -18.41 8.80 -4.19
CA LYS A 233 -19.23 9.99 -4.15
C LYS A 233 -20.71 9.67 -4.34
N GLU A 234 -21.05 8.86 -5.34
CA GLU A 234 -22.44 8.47 -5.62
C GLU A 234 -23.02 7.60 -4.49
N VAL A 235 -22.20 6.71 -3.92
CA VAL A 235 -22.61 5.87 -2.79
C VAL A 235 -22.91 6.73 -1.55
N ASP A 236 -22.06 7.72 -1.27
CA ASP A 236 -22.21 8.66 -0.14
C ASP A 236 -23.44 9.55 -0.30
N GLU A 237 -23.65 10.11 -1.50
CA GLU A 237 -24.83 10.90 -1.84
C GLU A 237 -26.13 10.09 -1.64
N LEU A 238 -26.16 8.85 -2.12
CA LEU A 238 -27.33 7.96 -1.94
C LEU A 238 -27.58 7.61 -0.47
N LEU A 239 -26.52 7.37 0.30
CA LEU A 239 -26.64 7.12 1.75
C LEU A 239 -27.17 8.35 2.48
N HIS A 240 -26.77 9.55 2.07
CA HIS A 240 -27.28 10.80 2.63
C HIS A 240 -28.77 11.03 2.30
N GLU A 241 -29.20 10.72 1.08
CA GLU A 241 -30.58 10.96 0.62
C GLU A 241 -31.58 9.91 1.12
N VAL A 242 -31.21 8.62 1.05
CA VAL A 242 -32.11 7.48 1.32
C VAL A 242 -31.86 6.84 2.68
N GLY A 243 -30.65 7.01 3.25
CA GLY A 243 -30.27 6.39 4.51
C GLY A 243 -29.77 4.95 4.36
N PRO A 244 -29.79 4.14 5.43
CA PRO A 244 -29.13 2.83 5.48
C PRO A 244 -29.72 1.78 4.55
N ASP A 245 -30.94 2.00 4.06
CA ASP A 245 -31.61 1.10 3.12
C ASP A 245 -31.36 1.47 1.64
N ALA A 246 -30.47 2.44 1.38
CA ALA A 246 -30.01 2.80 0.04
C ALA A 246 -29.37 1.60 -0.68
N SER A 247 -29.66 1.46 -1.97
CA SER A 247 -29.06 0.43 -2.83
C SER A 247 -28.35 1.06 -4.02
N VAL A 248 -27.16 0.57 -4.32
CA VAL A 248 -26.36 0.95 -5.50
C VAL A 248 -26.47 -0.12 -6.58
N VAL A 249 -26.37 0.29 -7.84
CA VAL A 249 -26.44 -0.61 -9.00
C VAL A 249 -25.23 -0.40 -9.90
N LEU A 250 -24.50 -1.48 -10.19
CA LEU A 250 -23.35 -1.46 -11.07
C LEU A 250 -23.86 -1.67 -12.49
N GLU A 251 -24.07 -0.56 -13.21
CA GLU A 251 -24.79 -0.55 -14.48
C GLU A 251 -24.28 -1.56 -15.50
N LYS A 252 -22.95 -1.74 -15.57
CA LYS A 252 -22.29 -2.63 -16.54
C LYS A 252 -22.77 -4.08 -16.47
N CYS A 253 -23.16 -4.55 -15.30
CA CYS A 253 -23.52 -5.96 -15.06
C CYS A 253 -24.86 -6.13 -14.32
N GLY A 254 -25.57 -5.03 -14.02
CA GLY A 254 -26.86 -5.06 -13.33
C GLY A 254 -26.79 -5.55 -11.88
N ILE A 255 -25.59 -5.58 -11.28
CA ILE A 255 -25.42 -6.02 -9.89
C ILE A 255 -25.99 -4.95 -8.96
N ARG A 256 -26.90 -5.35 -8.07
CA ARG A 256 -27.43 -4.51 -6.99
C ARG A 256 -26.90 -4.95 -5.63
N GLU A 257 -26.43 -3.99 -4.84
CA GLU A 257 -25.90 -4.18 -3.48
C GLU A 257 -26.37 -3.04 -2.55
N MET A 258 -26.35 -3.28 -1.24
CA MET A 258 -26.69 -2.23 -0.28
C MET A 258 -25.52 -1.26 -0.16
N ALA A 259 -25.82 0.05 -0.18
CA ALA A 259 -24.80 1.09 -0.10
C ALA A 259 -24.00 1.00 1.22
N VAL A 260 -24.67 0.68 2.33
CA VAL A 260 -24.04 0.49 3.65
C VAL A 260 -23.09 -0.72 3.68
N GLU A 261 -23.36 -1.78 2.92
CA GLU A 261 -22.50 -2.96 2.85
C GLU A 261 -21.17 -2.63 2.16
N VAL A 262 -21.24 -1.97 1.00
CA VAL A 262 -20.04 -1.63 0.21
C VAL A 262 -19.25 -0.47 0.83
N MET A 263 -19.92 0.50 1.47
CA MET A 263 -19.28 1.67 2.07
C MET A 263 -18.76 1.40 3.48
N TYR A 264 -19.59 0.80 4.34
CA TYR A 264 -19.35 0.71 5.77
C TYR A 264 -19.24 -0.74 6.27
N CYS A 265 -19.02 -1.72 5.39
CA CYS A 265 -18.98 -3.14 5.76
C CYS A 265 -20.27 -3.60 6.46
N GLY A 266 -21.41 -2.98 6.15
CA GLY A 266 -22.73 -3.30 6.74
C GLY A 266 -23.05 -2.56 8.04
N ILE A 267 -22.16 -1.68 8.51
CA ILE A 267 -22.33 -0.96 9.79
C ILE A 267 -23.29 0.22 9.60
N ARG A 268 -24.56 0.00 9.95
CA ARG A 268 -25.64 0.99 9.79
C ARG A 268 -25.43 2.29 10.57
N ARG A 269 -24.74 2.25 11.70
CA ARG A 269 -24.48 3.47 12.48
C ARG A 269 -23.55 4.46 11.78
N TYR A 270 -22.78 4.09 10.76
CA TYR A 270 -21.92 5.08 10.08
C TYR A 270 -22.63 5.84 8.96
N VAL A 271 -23.94 5.62 8.78
CA VAL A 271 -24.72 6.21 7.69
C VAL A 271 -25.18 7.64 8.00
N HIS A 272 -25.15 8.07 9.27
CA HIS A 272 -25.53 9.42 9.65
C HIS A 272 -24.32 10.28 10.06
N PRO A 273 -24.22 11.55 9.61
CA PRO A 273 -23.10 12.44 9.92
C PRO A 273 -22.84 12.65 11.42
N LEU A 274 -23.86 12.46 12.27
CA LEU A 274 -23.79 12.64 13.72
C LEU A 274 -23.20 11.42 14.46
N ASP A 275 -23.09 10.27 13.80
CA ASP A 275 -22.65 9.01 14.40
C ASP A 275 -21.13 8.78 14.28
N HIS A 276 -20.40 9.69 13.64
CA HIS A 276 -18.93 9.64 13.55
C HIS A 276 -18.21 10.05 14.85
N ILE A 277 -18.97 10.33 15.93
CA ILE A 277 -18.38 10.61 17.23
C ILE A 277 -18.04 9.27 17.90
N SER A 278 -16.78 8.88 17.70
CA SER A 278 -15.88 8.25 18.68
C SER A 278 -15.59 6.74 18.62
N HIS A 279 -14.27 6.49 18.78
CA HIS A 279 -13.59 5.32 19.33
C HIS A 279 -13.29 4.11 18.43
N LEU A 280 -12.07 4.11 17.88
CA LEU A 280 -11.13 2.99 17.97
C LEU A 280 -9.74 3.54 17.65
N THR A 281 -8.99 3.94 18.69
CA THR A 281 -7.54 4.11 18.56
C THR A 281 -6.96 2.75 18.22
N MET A 282 -6.61 2.55 16.94
CA MET A 282 -5.73 1.47 16.50
C MET A 282 -4.57 1.44 17.48
N ARG A 283 -4.43 0.37 18.28
CA ARG A 283 -3.29 0.22 19.19
C ARG A 283 -2.02 0.40 18.37
N GLU A 284 -1.29 1.48 18.62
CA GLU A 284 0.11 1.58 18.26
C GLU A 284 0.78 0.45 19.02
N ARG A 285 1.30 -0.56 18.30
CA ARG A 285 2.25 -1.48 18.91
C ARG A 285 3.46 -0.60 19.25
N LYS A 286 3.64 -0.30 20.53
CA LYS A 286 4.93 0.19 21.02
C LYS A 286 5.94 -0.91 20.70
N SER A 287 6.95 -0.51 19.93
CA SER A 287 8.18 -1.25 19.61
C SER A 287 8.74 -1.97 20.83
#